data_AF-A0A1J5KDL5-F1
#
_entry.id   AF-A0A1J5KDL5-F1
#
_cell.length_a   1.000
_cell.length_b   1.000
_cell.length_c   1.000
_cell.angle_alpha   90.00
_cell.angle_beta   90.00
_cell.angle_gamma   90.00
#
_symmetry.space_group_name_H-M   'P 1'
#
loop_
_entity.id
_entity.type
_entity.pdbx_description
1 polymer ?
#
loop_
_entity_poly.entity_id
_entity_poly.type
_entity_poly.pdbx_seq_one_letter_code
_entity_poly.pdbx_strand_id
1 'polypeptide(L)'
;MKILITGATGLVGSKLIEDLYLNGHEDIRVLTRNIETANLKIPFPVEIKRWNPLRGEIDADSLENVDIIFHLAGESVAGGRWNQSRKTRILESRILSTTLLLNEIKKSSTTPKKFISASAVGIYGDTNSIEINEESELANDYLAQVCKDWEATLKNSNIEGMQKHVLRTGIVLSKNGGALEKMLTPFKMGAGGILGSGKQYMSWIHIDDLIKSYIFLMKHNCKHFAYNGVSPDPVNNKEFTKRLGSQLKRPTIFPVPKFVLQLIFGEMSQILLEGQKVLPSRLLDEGFTFKYKKLEHALAHEFSYDSKGEVLYKQYQWVPKKRNEVFTFFSNERNLESITPPSLGFKVLKMTTDKIQEGTLIDYKLRIHGMPAHWQTKISKFTEGESFIDEQLKGPYKKWIHQHDFIDSKNGTLICDKITYKLPMGSIGNLVAGWFVQRDVTNIFNFRKKVIRDIF
;
A
#
# COMPACT_ATOMS: atom_id res chain seq x y z
N MET A 1 3.36 18.63 15.11
CA MET A 1 2.98 17.31 15.65
C MET A 1 3.90 16.29 15.00
N LYS A 2 4.73 15.60 15.76
CA LYS A 2 5.63 14.56 15.24
C LYS A 2 4.96 13.19 15.30
N ILE A 3 4.95 12.48 14.17
CA ILE A 3 4.28 11.18 14.02
C ILE A 3 5.34 10.08 13.83
N LEU A 4 5.33 9.08 14.72
CA LEU A 4 6.17 7.89 14.59
C LEU A 4 5.39 6.76 13.93
N ILE A 5 5.97 6.12 12.91
CA ILE A 5 5.35 5.00 12.20
C ILE A 5 6.30 3.81 12.17
N THR A 6 5.82 2.66 12.65
CA THR A 6 6.48 1.36 12.43
C THR A 6 5.78 0.60 11.32
N GLY A 7 6.48 -0.29 10.61
CA GLY A 7 5.89 -0.99 9.47
C GLY A 7 5.62 -0.10 8.24
N ALA A 8 6.26 1.07 8.19
CA ALA A 8 6.14 2.09 7.15
C ALA A 8 6.40 1.62 5.71
N THR A 9 7.15 0.52 5.53
CA THR A 9 7.46 -0.05 4.21
C THR A 9 6.44 -1.09 3.74
N GLY A 10 5.48 -1.45 4.59
CA GLY A 10 4.36 -2.34 4.26
C GLY A 10 3.21 -1.59 3.60
N LEU A 11 2.23 -2.33 3.07
CA LEU A 11 1.09 -1.80 2.32
C LEU A 11 0.34 -0.67 3.05
N VAL A 12 -0.02 -0.90 4.33
CA VAL A 12 -0.77 0.07 5.13
C VAL A 12 0.12 1.24 5.53
N GLY A 13 1.36 0.96 5.97
CA GLY A 13 2.29 2.00 6.41
C GLY A 13 2.69 2.98 5.30
N SER A 14 2.94 2.49 4.09
CA SER A 14 3.32 3.36 2.97
C SER A 14 2.16 4.25 2.54
N LYS A 15 0.93 3.70 2.51
CA LYS A 15 -0.27 4.49 2.19
C LYS A 15 -0.61 5.49 3.29
N LEU A 16 -0.38 5.14 4.56
CA LEU A 16 -0.55 6.05 5.69
C LEU A 16 0.41 7.24 5.59
N ILE A 17 1.68 7.01 5.27
CA ILE A 17 2.66 8.08 5.05
C ILE A 17 2.23 8.97 3.89
N GLU A 18 1.82 8.38 2.75
CA GLU A 18 1.33 9.15 1.61
C GLU A 18 0.16 10.07 2.03
N ASP A 19 -0.86 9.52 2.70
CA ASP A 19 -2.02 10.33 3.09
C ASP A 19 -1.67 11.40 4.12
N LEU A 20 -0.90 11.06 5.16
CA LEU A 20 -0.46 12.02 6.17
C LEU A 20 0.33 13.16 5.55
N TYR A 21 1.33 12.85 4.74
CA TYR A 21 2.22 13.83 4.13
C TYR A 21 1.47 14.76 3.19
N LEU A 22 0.65 14.21 2.28
CA LEU A 22 -0.13 15.00 1.33
C LEU A 22 -1.24 15.83 1.99
N ASN A 23 -1.60 15.52 3.24
CA ASN A 23 -2.55 16.32 4.04
C ASN A 23 -1.83 17.22 5.07
N GLY A 24 -0.54 17.52 4.87
CA GLY A 24 0.20 18.53 5.63
C GLY A 24 0.87 18.03 6.92
N HIS A 25 0.85 16.73 7.19
CA HIS A 25 1.61 16.14 8.30
C HIS A 25 3.02 15.74 7.84
N GLU A 26 3.95 16.69 7.79
CA GLU A 26 5.29 16.49 7.22
C GLU A 26 6.36 16.00 8.22
N ASP A 27 6.13 16.17 9.53
CA ASP A 27 7.06 15.73 10.58
C ASP A 27 6.83 14.26 10.96
N ILE A 28 7.25 13.37 10.06
CA ILE A 28 7.11 11.92 10.20
C ILE A 28 8.47 11.30 10.49
N ARG A 29 8.50 10.45 11.52
CA ARG A 29 9.61 9.55 11.86
C ARG A 29 9.22 8.11 11.60
N VAL A 30 10.15 7.33 11.05
CA VAL A 30 9.95 5.92 10.71
C VAL A 30 10.97 5.05 11.42
N LEU A 31 10.49 3.99 12.08
CA LEU A 31 11.36 2.92 12.59
C LEU A 31 11.40 1.74 11.62
N THR A 32 12.61 1.38 11.20
CA THR A 32 12.83 0.31 10.22
C THR A 32 13.97 -0.62 10.62
N ARG A 33 13.81 -1.90 10.27
CA ARG A 33 14.88 -2.92 10.42
C ARG A 33 15.96 -2.75 9.35
N ASN A 34 15.64 -2.08 8.25
CA ASN A 34 16.54 -1.89 7.11
C ASN A 34 16.37 -0.46 6.57
N ILE A 35 17.39 0.38 6.78
CA ILE A 35 17.40 1.80 6.37
C ILE A 35 17.39 1.92 4.85
N GLU A 36 18.20 1.12 4.15
CA GLU A 36 18.32 1.17 2.69
C GLU A 36 16.97 0.90 2.00
N THR A 37 16.26 -0.13 2.46
CA THR A 37 14.92 -0.47 1.97
C THR A 37 13.92 0.64 2.26
N ALA A 38 14.00 1.28 3.43
CA ALA A 38 13.12 2.40 3.76
C ALA A 38 13.39 3.62 2.87
N ASN A 39 14.66 4.00 2.68
CA ASN A 39 15.07 5.07 1.76
C ASN A 39 14.59 4.81 0.32
N LEU A 40 14.60 3.55 -0.13
CA LEU A 40 14.13 3.19 -1.47
C LEU A 40 12.61 3.18 -1.58
N LYS A 41 11.89 2.73 -0.55
CA LYS A 41 10.43 2.53 -0.61
C LYS A 41 9.60 3.72 -0.16
N ILE A 42 10.14 4.59 0.69
CA ILE A 42 9.43 5.75 1.22
C ILE A 42 9.85 6.97 0.40
N PRO A 43 8.98 7.52 -0.45
CA PRO A 43 9.36 8.59 -1.37
C PRO A 43 9.25 10.01 -0.77
N PHE A 44 9.08 10.12 0.55
CA PHE A 44 8.83 11.36 1.27
C PHE A 44 10.00 11.67 2.22
N PRO A 45 10.28 12.95 2.53
CA PRO A 45 11.38 13.37 3.39
C PRO A 45 11.08 13.14 4.87
N VAL A 46 11.03 11.86 5.26
CA VAL A 46 10.78 11.41 6.62
C VAL A 46 12.10 11.15 7.36
N GLU A 47 12.09 11.29 8.68
CA GLU A 47 13.23 10.92 9.52
C GLU A 47 13.27 9.39 9.67
N ILE A 48 14.32 8.73 9.22
CA ILE A 48 14.44 7.26 9.30
C ILE A 48 15.41 6.90 10.42
N LYS A 49 14.92 6.11 11.38
CA LYS A 49 15.67 5.59 12.52
C LYS A 49 15.69 4.06 12.48
N ARG A 50 16.80 3.46 12.89
CA ARG A 50 16.94 2.01 12.96
C ARG A 50 16.30 1.48 14.24
N TRP A 51 15.72 0.30 14.12
CA TRP A 51 15.37 -0.54 15.26
C TRP A 51 15.41 -2.02 14.88
N ASN A 52 15.55 -2.87 15.88
CA ASN A 52 15.39 -4.31 15.76
C ASN A 52 14.66 -4.86 16.99
N PRO A 53 13.33 -5.03 16.90
CA PRO A 53 12.54 -5.59 17.99
C PRO A 53 13.00 -6.95 18.49
N LEU A 54 13.50 -7.81 17.60
CA LEU A 54 13.94 -9.16 17.97
C LEU A 54 15.24 -9.14 18.79
N ARG A 55 16.02 -8.07 18.67
CA ARG A 55 17.26 -7.85 19.43
C ARG A 55 17.10 -6.84 20.57
N GLY A 56 15.90 -6.27 20.74
CA GLY A 56 15.66 -5.19 21.70
C GLY A 56 16.40 -3.90 21.39
N GLU A 57 16.82 -3.69 20.14
CA GLU A 57 17.63 -2.55 19.72
C GLU A 57 16.75 -1.44 19.12
N ILE A 58 17.04 -0.19 19.43
CA ILE A 58 16.39 1.00 18.87
C ILE A 58 17.36 2.16 18.99
N ASP A 59 17.48 2.97 17.92
CA ASP A 59 18.38 4.13 17.95
C ASP A 59 17.98 5.10 19.06
N ALA A 60 18.98 5.75 19.67
CA ALA A 60 18.76 6.83 20.62
C ALA A 60 17.85 7.93 20.03
N ASP A 61 17.09 8.58 20.90
CA ASP A 61 16.19 9.70 20.58
C ASP A 61 15.05 9.34 19.59
N SER A 62 14.84 8.04 19.31
CA SER A 62 13.77 7.57 18.41
C SER A 62 12.37 8.02 18.86
N LEU A 63 12.17 8.27 20.15
CA LEU A 63 10.90 8.73 20.72
C LEU A 63 10.88 10.22 21.07
N GLU A 64 11.98 10.94 20.85
CA GLU A 64 12.08 12.36 21.21
C GLU A 64 11.02 13.18 20.47
N ASN A 65 10.25 13.97 21.22
CA ASN A 65 9.20 14.86 20.72
C ASN A 65 8.05 14.16 19.96
N VAL A 66 7.91 12.83 20.05
CA VAL A 66 6.82 12.09 19.37
C VAL A 66 5.48 12.33 20.04
N ASP A 67 4.51 12.87 19.28
CA ASP A 67 3.13 13.09 19.74
C ASP A 67 2.24 11.86 19.51
N ILE A 68 2.39 11.19 18.36
CA ILE A 68 1.51 10.11 17.88
C ILE A 68 2.35 8.94 17.42
N ILE A 69 1.97 7.72 17.84
CA ILE A 69 2.57 6.48 17.35
C ILE A 69 1.54 5.68 16.56
N PHE A 70 1.87 5.33 15.32
CA PHE A 70 1.21 4.28 14.54
C PHE A 70 2.08 3.03 14.52
N HIS A 71 1.64 1.98 15.22
CA HIS A 71 2.36 0.72 15.29
C HIS A 71 1.77 -0.30 14.31
N LEU A 72 2.36 -0.39 13.11
CA LEU A 72 1.90 -1.28 12.02
C LEU A 72 2.90 -2.41 11.71
N ALA A 73 4.01 -2.49 12.44
CA ALA A 73 5.00 -3.53 12.26
C ALA A 73 4.45 -4.90 12.69
N GLY A 74 4.63 -5.90 11.84
CA GLY A 74 4.30 -7.29 12.15
C GLY A 74 4.69 -8.22 11.02
N GLU A 75 5.04 -9.46 11.36
CA GLU A 75 5.29 -10.51 10.37
C GLU A 75 3.98 -10.86 9.65
N SER A 76 4.06 -11.11 8.33
CA SER A 76 2.89 -11.46 7.52
C SER A 76 2.39 -12.88 7.82
N VAL A 77 1.12 -12.98 8.18
CA VAL A 77 0.43 -14.26 8.40
C VAL A 77 0.29 -15.09 7.12
N ALA A 78 0.31 -14.44 5.94
CA ALA A 78 0.06 -15.05 4.62
C ALA A 78 1.32 -15.23 3.76
N GLY A 79 2.51 -15.23 4.35
CA GLY A 79 3.79 -15.36 3.62
C GLY A 79 4.31 -16.80 3.49
N GLY A 80 3.44 -17.82 3.54
CA GLY A 80 3.80 -19.25 3.41
C GLY A 80 3.24 -20.15 4.52
N ARG A 81 3.55 -21.45 4.44
CA ARG A 81 3.04 -22.50 5.34
C ARG A 81 3.39 -22.23 6.80
N TRP A 82 2.48 -22.58 7.70
CA TRP A 82 2.67 -22.46 9.14
C TRP A 82 3.33 -23.70 9.70
N ASN A 83 4.48 -23.48 10.33
CA ASN A 83 5.16 -24.42 11.22
C ASN A 83 5.39 -23.71 12.57
N GLN A 84 5.87 -24.44 13.57
CA GLN A 84 6.05 -23.88 14.92
C GLN A 84 6.96 -22.64 14.91
N SER A 85 8.09 -22.71 14.20
CA SER A 85 9.02 -21.58 14.05
C SER A 85 8.36 -20.33 13.47
N ARG A 86 7.47 -20.49 12.48
CA ARG A 86 6.72 -19.37 11.90
C ARG A 86 5.68 -18.82 12.87
N LYS A 87 4.96 -19.69 13.59
CA LYS A 87 3.99 -19.26 14.60
C LYS A 87 4.67 -18.42 15.69
N THR A 88 5.85 -18.85 16.14
CA THR A 88 6.67 -18.08 17.08
C THR A 88 7.05 -16.71 16.50
N ARG A 89 7.55 -16.64 15.26
CA ARG A 89 7.86 -15.35 14.62
C ARG A 89 6.65 -14.42 14.47
N ILE A 90 5.48 -14.96 14.15
CA ILE A 90 4.24 -14.18 14.02
C ILE A 90 3.90 -13.52 15.36
N LEU A 91 3.96 -14.27 16.46
CA LEU A 91 3.70 -13.80 17.81
C LEU A 91 4.76 -12.80 18.29
N GLU A 92 6.03 -13.20 18.26
CA GLU A 92 7.16 -12.39 18.74
C GLU A 92 7.29 -11.06 18.01
N SER A 93 7.07 -11.05 16.69
CA SER A 93 7.13 -9.81 15.89
C SER A 93 6.14 -8.73 16.36
N ARG A 94 5.07 -9.10 17.08
CA ARG A 94 4.04 -8.21 17.61
C ARG A 94 4.27 -7.88 19.08
N ILE A 95 4.54 -8.90 19.90
CA ILE A 95 4.76 -8.70 21.34
C ILE A 95 6.07 -7.96 21.59
N LEU A 96 7.19 -8.41 21.02
CA LEU A 96 8.50 -7.82 21.29
C LEU A 96 8.59 -6.38 20.77
N SER A 97 7.99 -6.10 19.61
CA SER A 97 8.00 -4.76 19.03
C SER A 97 7.12 -3.78 19.78
N THR A 98 5.94 -4.21 20.25
CA THR A 98 5.08 -3.41 21.14
C THR A 98 5.78 -3.18 22.48
N THR A 99 6.36 -4.22 23.06
CA THR A 99 7.07 -4.15 24.36
C THR A 99 8.25 -3.20 24.32
N LEU A 100 9.08 -3.29 23.25
CA LEU A 100 10.22 -2.40 23.07
C LEU A 100 9.79 -0.93 23.04
N LEU A 101 8.77 -0.58 22.26
CA LEU A 101 8.24 0.78 22.21
C LEU A 101 7.76 1.26 23.57
N LEU A 102 6.98 0.44 24.28
CA LEU A 102 6.43 0.81 25.60
C LEU A 102 7.52 1.02 26.64
N ASN A 103 8.56 0.17 26.62
CA ASN A 103 9.71 0.31 27.51
C ASN A 103 10.49 1.59 27.23
N GLU A 104 10.69 1.94 25.96
CA GLU A 104 11.36 3.19 25.61
C GLU A 104 10.50 4.42 25.93
N ILE A 105 9.18 4.36 25.76
CA ILE A 105 8.29 5.46 26.16
C ILE A 105 8.42 5.73 27.66
N LYS A 106 8.44 4.68 28.49
CA LYS A 106 8.60 4.81 29.95
C LYS A 106 9.94 5.42 30.38
N LYS A 107 10.99 5.26 29.56
CA LYS A 107 12.31 5.85 29.81
C LYS A 107 12.42 7.27 29.25
N SER A 108 11.55 7.65 28.32
CA SER A 108 11.59 8.94 27.65
C SER A 108 11.00 10.04 28.53
N SER A 109 11.51 11.27 28.37
CA SER A 109 10.89 12.47 28.91
C SER A 109 9.63 12.89 28.14
N THR A 110 9.41 12.34 26.94
CA THR A 110 8.25 12.63 26.11
C THR A 110 7.22 11.51 26.23
N THR A 111 5.98 11.86 26.58
CA THR A 111 4.85 10.92 26.53
C THR A 111 4.01 11.21 25.28
N PRO A 112 3.89 10.25 24.34
CA PRO A 112 2.98 10.40 23.20
C PRO A 112 1.55 10.58 23.69
N LYS A 113 0.80 11.44 23.01
CA LYS A 113 -0.63 11.66 23.29
C LYS A 113 -1.45 10.43 22.92
N LYS A 114 -1.08 9.75 21.83
CA LYS A 114 -1.80 8.56 21.33
C LYS A 114 -0.85 7.48 20.83
N PHE A 115 -1.18 6.24 21.17
CA PHE A 115 -0.61 5.03 20.60
C PHE A 115 -1.70 4.24 19.89
N ILE A 116 -1.62 4.17 18.57
CA ILE A 116 -2.60 3.49 17.71
C ILE A 116 -1.92 2.28 17.07
N SER A 117 -2.28 1.08 17.54
CA SER A 117 -1.71 -0.17 17.05
C SER A 117 -2.62 -0.85 16.03
N ALA A 118 -2.02 -1.54 15.07
CA ALA A 118 -2.72 -2.57 14.33
C ALA A 118 -3.16 -3.72 15.26
N SER A 119 -4.22 -4.40 14.87
CA SER A 119 -4.68 -5.71 15.34
C SER A 119 -5.40 -6.40 14.17
N ALA A 120 -6.10 -7.52 14.39
CA ALA A 120 -6.82 -8.22 13.34
C ALA A 120 -8.16 -8.76 13.83
N VAL A 121 -9.12 -8.89 12.90
CA VAL A 121 -10.40 -9.58 13.16
C VAL A 121 -10.25 -11.07 13.46
N GLY A 122 -9.05 -11.63 13.23
CA GLY A 122 -8.71 -12.99 13.66
C GLY A 122 -8.83 -13.21 15.17
N ILE A 123 -8.97 -12.13 15.98
CA ILE A 123 -9.27 -12.23 17.40
C ILE A 123 -10.61 -12.92 17.71
N TYR A 124 -11.55 -12.91 16.77
CA TYR A 124 -12.88 -13.46 16.94
C TYR A 124 -13.02 -14.93 16.47
N GLY A 125 -11.98 -15.52 15.86
CA GLY A 125 -12.03 -16.89 15.33
C GLY A 125 -13.07 -17.08 14.21
N ASP A 126 -13.61 -18.28 14.05
CA ASP A 126 -14.75 -18.52 13.14
C ASP A 126 -16.08 -18.18 13.81
N THR A 127 -16.84 -17.29 13.18
CA THR A 127 -18.12 -16.78 13.72
C THR A 127 -19.33 -17.58 13.27
N ASN A 128 -19.14 -18.58 12.40
CA ASN A 128 -20.24 -19.37 11.83
C ASN A 128 -21.36 -18.49 11.21
N SER A 129 -20.99 -17.36 10.59
CA SER A 129 -21.90 -16.37 9.98
C SER A 129 -22.74 -15.53 10.95
N ILE A 130 -22.50 -15.62 12.25
CA ILE A 130 -23.14 -14.76 13.25
C ILE A 130 -22.50 -13.37 13.17
N GLU A 131 -23.34 -12.34 13.15
CA GLU A 131 -22.87 -10.95 13.22
C GLU A 131 -22.26 -10.66 14.58
N ILE A 132 -21.04 -10.11 14.55
CA ILE A 132 -20.29 -9.77 15.76
C ILE A 132 -19.72 -8.35 15.67
N ASN A 133 -19.42 -7.78 16.82
CA ASN A 133 -18.84 -6.44 16.97
C ASN A 133 -17.73 -6.43 18.03
N GLU A 134 -17.25 -5.24 18.41
CA GLU A 134 -16.16 -5.06 19.37
C GLU A 134 -16.48 -5.49 20.81
N GLU A 135 -17.74 -5.81 21.11
CA GLU A 135 -18.22 -6.30 22.41
C GLU A 135 -18.42 -7.81 22.45
N SER A 136 -18.35 -8.47 21.29
CA SER A 136 -18.53 -9.91 21.17
C SER A 136 -17.37 -10.69 21.80
N GLU A 137 -17.65 -11.93 22.17
CA GLU A 137 -16.68 -12.83 22.77
C GLU A 137 -15.47 -13.08 21.84
N LEU A 138 -14.30 -13.21 22.45
CA LEU A 138 -13.06 -13.47 21.73
C LEU A 138 -12.81 -14.97 21.65
N ALA A 139 -12.29 -15.44 20.51
CA ALA A 139 -12.02 -16.86 20.33
C ALA A 139 -10.76 -17.32 21.09
N ASN A 140 -10.54 -18.64 21.08
CA ASN A 140 -9.42 -19.29 21.78
C ASN A 140 -8.49 -20.06 20.84
N ASP A 141 -8.63 -19.90 19.52
CA ASP A 141 -7.68 -20.46 18.57
C ASP A 141 -6.33 -19.72 18.59
N TYR A 142 -5.36 -20.25 17.84
CA TYR A 142 -4.01 -19.70 17.79
C TYR A 142 -3.97 -18.24 17.32
N LEU A 143 -4.73 -17.85 16.28
CA LEU A 143 -4.74 -16.48 15.79
C LEU A 143 -5.41 -15.54 16.80
N ALA A 144 -6.46 -16.02 17.45
CA ALA A 144 -7.13 -15.28 18.49
C ALA A 144 -6.19 -15.02 19.67
N GLN A 145 -5.40 -16.03 20.06
CA GLN A 145 -4.39 -15.87 21.10
C GLN A 145 -3.30 -14.86 20.71
N VAL A 146 -2.79 -14.92 19.48
CA VAL A 146 -1.83 -13.92 18.96
C VAL A 146 -2.37 -12.51 19.09
N CYS A 147 -3.64 -12.29 18.73
CA CYS A 147 -4.26 -10.97 18.83
C CYS A 147 -4.50 -10.54 20.28
N LYS A 148 -4.98 -11.45 21.14
CA LYS A 148 -5.19 -11.19 22.57
C LYS A 148 -3.88 -10.81 23.26
N ASP A 149 -2.80 -11.54 23.04
CA ASP A 149 -1.49 -11.24 23.65
C ASP A 149 -0.91 -9.92 23.12
N TRP A 150 -1.07 -9.65 21.83
CA TRP A 150 -0.67 -8.38 21.22
C TRP A 150 -1.44 -7.19 21.82
N GLU A 151 -2.77 -7.27 21.88
CA GLU A 151 -3.62 -6.23 22.44
C GLU A 151 -3.37 -6.04 23.94
N ALA A 152 -3.21 -7.13 24.70
CA ALA A 152 -2.91 -7.10 26.13
C ALA A 152 -1.58 -6.40 26.42
N THR A 153 -0.55 -6.61 25.59
CA THR A 153 0.75 -5.94 25.73
C THR A 153 0.60 -4.41 25.75
N LEU A 154 -0.23 -3.86 24.84
CA LEU A 154 -0.51 -2.42 24.82
C LEU A 154 -1.46 -2.01 25.95
N LYS A 155 -2.57 -2.73 26.13
CA LYS A 155 -3.63 -2.40 27.09
C LYS A 155 -3.11 -2.32 28.52
N ASN A 156 -2.29 -3.28 28.91
CA ASN A 156 -1.81 -3.44 30.28
C ASN A 156 -0.60 -2.55 30.62
N SER A 157 -0.07 -1.80 29.65
CA SER A 157 0.96 -0.80 29.95
C SER A 157 0.37 0.29 30.84
N ASN A 158 1.10 0.73 31.87
CA ASN A 158 0.73 1.91 32.64
C ASN A 158 1.61 3.08 32.19
N ILE A 159 1.05 3.97 31.37
CA ILE A 159 1.69 5.18 30.85
C ILE A 159 0.61 6.26 30.92
N GLU A 160 0.76 7.16 31.89
CA GLU A 160 -0.20 8.21 32.19
C GLU A 160 -0.31 9.21 31.04
N GLY A 161 -1.52 9.73 30.77
CA GLY A 161 -1.74 10.72 29.71
C GLY A 161 -1.72 10.20 28.27
N MET A 162 -1.31 8.94 28.04
CA MET A 162 -1.30 8.34 26.70
C MET A 162 -2.59 7.56 26.42
N GLN A 163 -3.36 7.99 25.42
CA GLN A 163 -4.50 7.25 24.91
C GLN A 163 -4.06 6.08 24.04
N LYS A 164 -4.75 4.94 24.14
CA LYS A 164 -4.36 3.71 23.45
C LYS A 164 -5.53 3.16 22.67
N HIS A 165 -5.29 2.93 21.38
CA HIS A 165 -6.28 2.36 20.48
C HIS A 165 -5.68 1.20 19.69
N VAL A 166 -6.51 0.21 19.40
CA VAL A 166 -6.18 -0.89 18.49
C VAL A 166 -7.23 -0.97 17.38
N LEU A 167 -6.77 -1.21 16.16
CA LEU A 167 -7.63 -1.37 14.99
C LEU A 167 -7.58 -2.81 14.48
N ARG A 168 -8.64 -3.58 14.80
CA ARG A 168 -8.83 -4.98 14.39
C ARG A 168 -9.19 -5.03 12.91
N THR A 169 -8.16 -5.14 12.08
CA THR A 169 -8.29 -4.97 10.63
C THR A 169 -8.80 -6.25 9.96
N GLY A 170 -9.75 -6.10 9.03
CA GLY A 170 -10.21 -7.17 8.15
C GLY A 170 -9.29 -7.41 6.95
N ILE A 171 -9.84 -8.01 5.89
CA ILE A 171 -9.16 -8.20 4.61
C ILE A 171 -9.04 -6.84 3.92
N VAL A 172 -7.81 -6.32 3.85
CA VAL A 172 -7.52 -5.05 3.18
C VAL A 172 -7.58 -5.24 1.67
N LEU A 173 -8.47 -4.49 1.01
CA LEU A 173 -8.60 -4.47 -0.44
C LEU A 173 -7.67 -3.41 -1.03
N SER A 174 -6.65 -3.89 -1.73
CA SER A 174 -5.79 -3.09 -2.59
C SER A 174 -5.22 -3.95 -3.71
N LYS A 175 -5.22 -3.46 -4.95
CA LYS A 175 -4.59 -4.13 -6.08
C LYS A 175 -3.06 -4.07 -6.04
N ASN A 176 -2.51 -3.19 -5.20
CA ASN A 176 -1.06 -2.93 -5.10
C ASN A 176 -0.41 -3.72 -3.95
N GLY A 177 -1.14 -4.61 -3.29
CA GLY A 177 -0.61 -5.38 -2.17
C GLY A 177 -1.63 -6.27 -1.47
N GLY A 178 -1.15 -7.13 -0.59
CA GLY A 178 -2.01 -7.82 0.37
C GLY A 178 -2.78 -9.00 -0.24
N ALA A 179 -4.00 -9.22 0.27
CA ALA A 179 -4.80 -10.39 -0.10
C ALA A 179 -5.36 -10.28 -1.52
N LEU A 180 -5.89 -9.09 -1.90
CA LEU A 180 -6.52 -8.89 -3.20
C LEU A 180 -5.50 -9.07 -4.34
N GLU A 181 -4.32 -8.46 -4.25
CA GLU A 181 -3.23 -8.65 -5.24
C GLU A 181 -2.93 -10.14 -5.49
N LYS A 182 -2.79 -10.94 -4.42
CA LYS A 182 -2.53 -12.38 -4.52
C LYS A 182 -3.67 -13.17 -5.16
N MET A 183 -4.91 -12.68 -5.05
CA MET A 183 -6.07 -13.28 -5.71
C MET A 183 -6.14 -12.91 -7.20
N LEU A 184 -5.52 -11.82 -7.66
CA LEU A 184 -5.71 -11.33 -9.03
C LEU A 184 -5.22 -12.30 -10.09
N THR A 185 -4.07 -12.95 -9.89
CA THR A 185 -3.50 -13.85 -10.90
C THR A 185 -4.44 -14.98 -11.28
N PRO A 186 -4.91 -15.85 -10.35
CA PRO A 186 -5.85 -16.92 -10.72
C PRO A 186 -7.17 -16.38 -11.27
N PHE A 187 -7.70 -15.27 -10.74
CA PHE A 187 -8.94 -14.68 -11.25
C PHE A 187 -8.79 -14.13 -12.68
N LYS A 188 -7.69 -13.44 -13.00
CA LYS A 188 -7.41 -12.92 -14.35
C LYS A 188 -7.26 -14.04 -15.38
N MET A 189 -6.78 -15.22 -14.95
CA MET A 189 -6.70 -16.45 -15.77
C MET A 189 -8.03 -17.19 -15.91
N GLY A 190 -9.10 -16.76 -15.25
CA GLY A 190 -10.39 -17.47 -15.23
C GLY A 190 -10.40 -18.73 -14.35
N ALA A 191 -9.36 -18.93 -13.54
CA ALA A 191 -9.23 -20.01 -12.56
C ALA A 191 -9.60 -19.56 -11.12
N GLY A 192 -10.17 -18.35 -10.98
CA GLY A 192 -10.70 -17.86 -9.71
C GLY A 192 -11.93 -18.65 -9.28
N GLY A 193 -12.06 -18.89 -7.98
CA GLY A 193 -13.00 -19.88 -7.47
C GLY A 193 -13.54 -19.60 -6.08
N ILE A 194 -14.69 -20.21 -5.79
CA ILE A 194 -15.27 -20.26 -4.44
C ILE A 194 -14.38 -21.17 -3.59
N LEU A 195 -13.96 -20.72 -2.41
CA LEU A 195 -13.09 -21.48 -1.52
C LEU A 195 -13.93 -22.36 -0.59
N GLY A 196 -13.74 -23.69 -0.66
CA GLY A 196 -14.50 -24.63 0.17
C GLY A 196 -16.01 -24.53 -0.05
N SER A 197 -16.78 -24.31 1.02
CA SER A 197 -18.24 -24.16 0.94
C SER A 197 -18.68 -22.80 0.39
N GLY A 198 -17.83 -21.78 0.46
CA GLY A 198 -18.13 -20.40 0.10
C GLY A 198 -19.01 -19.66 1.10
N LYS A 199 -19.43 -20.30 2.20
CA LYS A 199 -20.33 -19.71 3.21
C LYS A 199 -19.60 -18.81 4.21
N GLN A 200 -18.29 -19.02 4.38
CA GLN A 200 -17.49 -18.26 5.33
C GLN A 200 -17.49 -16.78 4.98
N TYR A 201 -17.70 -15.93 5.99
CA TYR A 201 -17.74 -14.49 5.82
C TYR A 201 -16.33 -13.89 5.72
N MET A 202 -16.20 -12.95 4.80
CA MET A 202 -15.00 -12.19 4.53
C MET A 202 -15.27 -10.74 4.96
N SER A 203 -14.87 -10.41 6.19
CA SER A 203 -14.86 -9.01 6.63
C SER A 203 -13.72 -8.27 5.95
N TRP A 204 -14.04 -7.32 5.09
CA TRP A 204 -13.10 -6.61 4.23
C TRP A 204 -13.11 -5.11 4.53
N ILE A 205 -12.06 -4.39 4.14
CA ILE A 205 -12.02 -2.91 4.16
C ILE A 205 -11.24 -2.39 2.97
N HIS A 206 -11.72 -1.32 2.34
CA HIS A 206 -10.94 -0.65 1.30
C HIS A 206 -9.71 0.04 1.92
N ILE A 207 -8.54 -0.02 1.29
CA ILE A 207 -7.30 0.55 1.84
C ILE A 207 -7.46 2.03 2.25
N ASP A 208 -8.12 2.85 1.43
CA ASP A 208 -8.36 4.27 1.78
C ASP A 208 -9.20 4.42 3.06
N ASP A 209 -10.26 3.63 3.24
CA ASP A 209 -11.08 3.70 4.46
C ASP A 209 -10.31 3.23 5.70
N LEU A 210 -9.43 2.23 5.53
CA LEU A 210 -8.53 1.81 6.60
C LEU A 210 -7.59 2.93 7.04
N ILE A 211 -6.97 3.63 6.09
CA ILE A 211 -6.09 4.76 6.39
C ILE A 211 -6.86 5.91 7.04
N LYS A 212 -8.06 6.22 6.54
CA LYS A 212 -8.91 7.23 7.16
C LYS A 212 -9.36 6.82 8.56
N SER A 213 -9.53 5.53 8.85
CA SER A 213 -9.82 5.04 10.20
C SER A 213 -8.65 5.30 11.17
N TYR A 214 -7.40 5.03 10.76
CA TYR A 214 -6.22 5.39 11.55
C TYR A 214 -6.14 6.90 11.83
N ILE A 215 -6.36 7.71 10.81
CA ILE A 215 -6.34 9.17 10.92
C ILE A 215 -7.51 9.69 11.76
N PHE A 216 -8.67 9.05 11.70
CA PHE A 216 -9.82 9.35 12.54
C PHE A 216 -9.46 9.17 14.02
N LEU A 217 -8.87 8.03 14.38
CA LEU A 217 -8.39 7.74 15.74
C LEU A 217 -7.31 8.74 16.20
N MET A 218 -6.44 9.16 15.29
CA MET A 218 -5.44 10.21 15.57
C MET A 218 -6.10 11.57 15.87
N LYS A 219 -7.11 11.97 15.08
CA LYS A 219 -7.71 13.31 15.16
C LYS A 219 -8.77 13.46 16.27
N HIS A 220 -9.52 12.41 16.58
CA HIS A 220 -10.69 12.50 17.47
C HIS A 220 -10.41 11.93 18.86
N ASN A 221 -11.09 12.45 19.88
CA ASN A 221 -11.01 11.92 21.24
C ASN A 221 -11.88 10.66 21.37
N CYS A 222 -11.35 9.55 20.86
CA CYS A 222 -12.04 8.27 20.76
C CYS A 222 -12.06 7.59 22.14
N LYS A 223 -13.18 6.95 22.52
CA LYS A 223 -13.40 6.49 23.91
C LYS A 223 -12.93 5.08 24.17
N HIS A 224 -12.89 4.25 23.13
CA HIS A 224 -12.70 2.81 23.28
C HIS A 224 -11.25 2.40 23.04
N PHE A 225 -10.85 1.28 23.64
CA PHE A 225 -9.54 0.69 23.36
C PHE A 225 -9.50 0.01 21.99
N ALA A 226 -10.56 -0.70 21.59
CA ALA A 226 -10.57 -1.49 20.36
C ALA A 226 -11.66 -1.06 19.38
N TYR A 227 -11.31 -1.01 18.10
CA TYR A 227 -12.19 -0.70 16.97
C TYR A 227 -12.03 -1.76 15.87
N ASN A 228 -13.11 -2.13 15.20
CA ASN A 228 -13.05 -3.00 14.02
C ASN A 228 -12.78 -2.17 12.76
N GLY A 229 -11.63 -2.39 12.13
CA GLY A 229 -11.25 -1.81 10.85
C GLY A 229 -11.81 -2.64 9.70
N VAL A 230 -13.14 -2.65 9.57
CA VAL A 230 -13.90 -3.38 8.54
C VAL A 230 -14.96 -2.48 7.92
N SER A 231 -15.33 -2.75 6.67
CA SER A 231 -16.49 -2.15 6.02
C SER A 231 -17.80 -2.63 6.69
N PRO A 232 -18.86 -1.80 6.73
CA PRO A 232 -20.15 -2.19 7.33
C PRO A 232 -20.95 -3.24 6.54
N ASP A 233 -20.46 -3.69 5.38
CA ASP A 233 -21.12 -4.69 4.51
C ASP A 233 -20.23 -5.93 4.31
N PRO A 234 -20.02 -6.78 5.34
CA PRO A 234 -19.28 -8.02 5.18
C PRO A 234 -20.04 -8.95 4.23
N VAL A 235 -19.32 -9.63 3.34
CA VAL A 235 -19.90 -10.57 2.37
C VAL A 235 -19.33 -11.97 2.59
N ASN A 236 -20.05 -13.02 2.17
CA ASN A 236 -19.48 -14.36 2.16
C ASN A 236 -18.53 -14.58 0.97
N ASN A 237 -17.71 -15.63 1.05
CA ASN A 237 -16.74 -15.94 0.00
C ASN A 237 -17.39 -16.16 -1.38
N LYS A 238 -18.56 -16.80 -1.44
CA LYS A 238 -19.30 -16.99 -2.69
C LYS A 238 -19.63 -15.65 -3.36
N GLU A 239 -20.12 -14.70 -2.58
CA GLU A 239 -20.47 -13.36 -3.04
C GLU A 239 -19.22 -12.54 -3.41
N PHE A 240 -18.17 -12.60 -2.58
CA PHE A 240 -16.89 -11.96 -2.88
C PHE A 240 -16.33 -12.45 -4.22
N THR A 241 -16.26 -13.77 -4.41
CA THR A 241 -15.79 -14.40 -5.64
C THR A 241 -16.62 -13.96 -6.84
N LYS A 242 -17.95 -13.97 -6.74
CA LYS A 242 -18.84 -13.52 -7.82
C LYS A 242 -18.60 -12.04 -8.18
N ARG A 243 -18.54 -11.16 -7.18
CA ARG A 243 -18.33 -9.71 -7.39
C ARG A 243 -16.95 -9.42 -7.99
N LEU A 244 -15.90 -10.09 -7.53
CA LEU A 244 -14.55 -9.96 -8.10
C LEU A 244 -14.47 -10.50 -9.54
N GLY A 245 -15.06 -11.66 -9.82
CA GLY A 245 -15.15 -12.23 -11.17
C GLY A 245 -15.87 -11.29 -12.15
N SER A 246 -17.00 -10.74 -11.72
CA SER A 246 -17.77 -9.76 -12.50
C SER A 246 -16.93 -8.51 -12.80
N GLN A 247 -16.25 -7.96 -11.79
CA GLN A 247 -15.42 -6.77 -11.98
C GLN A 247 -14.26 -7.00 -12.95
N LEU A 248 -13.66 -8.19 -12.93
CA LEU A 248 -12.58 -8.57 -13.84
C LEU A 248 -13.08 -9.08 -15.19
N LYS A 249 -14.40 -9.23 -15.38
CA LYS A 249 -15.03 -9.87 -16.55
C LYS A 249 -14.44 -11.26 -16.80
N ARG A 250 -14.39 -12.09 -15.77
CA ARG A 250 -13.86 -13.46 -15.80
C ARG A 250 -14.82 -14.45 -15.14
N PRO A 251 -14.92 -15.68 -15.67
CA PRO A 251 -15.77 -16.71 -15.06
C PRO A 251 -15.19 -17.13 -13.70
N THR A 252 -16.08 -17.50 -12.77
CA THR A 252 -15.73 -18.00 -11.43
C THR A 252 -16.48 -19.28 -11.11
N ILE A 253 -16.37 -20.25 -12.03
CA ILE A 253 -17.20 -21.45 -12.06
C ILE A 253 -16.60 -22.63 -11.28
N PHE A 254 -15.29 -22.63 -11.02
CA PHE A 254 -14.60 -23.73 -10.38
C PHE A 254 -14.46 -23.48 -8.88
N PRO A 255 -15.18 -24.19 -8.00
CA PRO A 255 -14.88 -24.16 -6.57
C PRO A 255 -13.52 -24.81 -6.32
N VAL A 256 -12.77 -24.29 -5.36
CA VAL A 256 -11.51 -24.86 -4.88
C VAL A 256 -11.80 -25.72 -3.64
N PRO A 257 -11.69 -27.05 -3.72
CA PRO A 257 -11.97 -27.93 -2.60
C PRO A 257 -11.04 -27.69 -1.41
N LYS A 258 -11.54 -27.93 -0.20
CA LYS A 258 -10.78 -27.80 1.07
C LYS A 258 -9.45 -28.55 1.04
N PHE A 259 -9.43 -29.79 0.53
CA PHE A 259 -8.21 -30.60 0.50
C PHE A 259 -7.13 -29.99 -0.39
N VAL A 260 -7.49 -29.31 -1.50
CA VAL A 260 -6.54 -28.61 -2.38
C VAL A 260 -5.90 -27.44 -1.63
N LEU A 261 -6.71 -26.67 -0.90
CA LEU A 261 -6.22 -25.56 -0.08
C LEU A 261 -5.28 -26.06 1.03
N GLN A 262 -5.62 -27.16 1.70
CA GLN A 262 -4.77 -27.79 2.71
C GLN A 262 -3.45 -28.32 2.12
N LEU A 263 -3.50 -28.90 0.92
CA LEU A 263 -2.30 -29.39 0.24
C LEU A 263 -1.34 -28.24 -0.08
N ILE A 264 -1.83 -27.12 -0.61
CA ILE A 264 -1.02 -25.96 -1.00
C ILE A 264 -0.55 -25.18 0.25
N PHE A 265 -1.46 -24.87 1.16
CA PHE A 265 -1.23 -23.90 2.24
C PHE A 265 -1.03 -24.50 3.65
N GLY A 266 -1.32 -25.79 3.85
CA GLY A 266 -1.26 -26.42 5.16
C GLY A 266 -2.25 -25.77 6.15
N GLU A 267 -1.82 -25.56 7.39
CA GLU A 267 -2.65 -24.91 8.43
C GLU A 267 -3.08 -23.47 8.06
N MET A 268 -2.31 -22.77 7.23
CA MET A 268 -2.70 -21.42 6.74
C MET A 268 -4.02 -21.45 5.96
N SER A 269 -4.45 -22.61 5.46
CA SER A 269 -5.75 -22.79 4.82
C SER A 269 -6.94 -22.48 5.76
N GLN A 270 -6.76 -22.57 7.09
CA GLN A 270 -7.79 -22.19 8.06
C GLN A 270 -8.25 -20.74 7.86
N ILE A 271 -7.30 -19.80 7.66
CA ILE A 271 -7.61 -18.39 7.36
C ILE A 271 -8.50 -18.21 6.11
N LEU A 272 -8.38 -19.12 5.15
CA LEU A 272 -9.13 -19.05 3.89
C LEU A 272 -10.51 -19.71 3.97
N LEU A 273 -10.68 -20.62 4.94
CA LEU A 273 -11.84 -21.51 5.06
C LEU A 273 -12.77 -21.11 6.22
N GLU A 274 -12.24 -20.42 7.21
CA GLU A 274 -12.97 -19.84 8.35
C GLU A 274 -13.30 -18.38 8.04
N GLY A 275 -14.31 -17.81 8.72
CA GLY A 275 -14.78 -16.47 8.41
C GLY A 275 -15.38 -15.71 9.57
N GLN A 276 -15.25 -14.38 9.50
CA GLN A 276 -15.82 -13.46 10.47
C GLN A 276 -16.83 -12.55 9.79
N LYS A 277 -18.04 -12.46 10.34
CA LYS A 277 -19.04 -11.46 9.95
C LYS A 277 -19.00 -10.28 10.94
N VAL A 278 -18.00 -9.43 10.80
CA VAL A 278 -17.67 -8.36 11.74
C VAL A 278 -18.30 -7.04 11.31
N LEU A 279 -18.87 -6.31 12.27
CA LEU A 279 -19.40 -4.97 12.12
C LEU A 279 -18.50 -3.91 12.79
N PRO A 280 -18.32 -2.73 12.18
CA PRO A 280 -17.50 -1.64 12.72
C PRO A 280 -18.30 -0.72 13.64
N SER A 281 -18.97 -1.28 14.65
CA SER A 281 -19.99 -0.56 15.44
C SER A 281 -19.42 0.69 16.09
N ARG A 282 -18.26 0.58 16.76
CA ARG A 282 -17.64 1.72 17.47
C ARG A 282 -17.17 2.83 16.55
N LEU A 283 -16.67 2.52 15.35
CA LEU A 283 -16.29 3.55 14.38
C LEU A 283 -17.54 4.30 13.89
N LEU A 284 -18.63 3.58 13.61
CA LEU A 284 -19.89 4.19 13.19
C LEU A 284 -20.51 5.06 14.29
N ASP A 285 -20.53 4.56 15.52
CA ASP A 285 -21.09 5.25 16.69
C ASP A 285 -20.32 6.55 17.03
N GLU A 286 -19.01 6.57 16.76
CA GLU A 286 -18.18 7.77 16.91
C GLU A 286 -18.21 8.69 15.68
N GLY A 287 -19.00 8.36 14.64
CA GLY A 287 -19.24 9.22 13.49
C GLY A 287 -18.28 9.05 12.31
N PHE A 288 -17.48 7.97 12.29
CA PHE A 288 -16.64 7.66 11.13
C PHE A 288 -17.50 7.34 9.90
N THR A 289 -17.19 7.99 8.77
CA THR A 289 -17.90 7.78 7.51
C THR A 289 -17.04 6.99 6.54
N PHE A 290 -17.49 5.77 6.20
CA PHE A 290 -16.89 4.94 5.15
C PHE A 290 -17.22 5.49 3.76
N LYS A 291 -16.19 5.67 2.94
CA LYS A 291 -16.32 6.02 1.52
C LYS A 291 -16.79 4.81 0.70
N TYR A 292 -16.25 3.63 0.98
CA TYR A 292 -16.55 2.40 0.23
C TYR A 292 -17.28 1.39 1.11
N LYS A 293 -18.59 1.63 1.31
CA LYS A 293 -19.46 0.74 2.09
C LYS A 293 -19.79 -0.57 1.39
N LYS A 294 -19.90 -0.57 0.06
CA LYS A 294 -20.29 -1.74 -0.75
C LYS A 294 -19.10 -2.30 -1.51
N LEU A 295 -18.99 -3.63 -1.55
CA LEU A 295 -17.83 -4.31 -2.14
C LEU A 295 -17.66 -3.99 -3.63
N GLU A 296 -18.76 -3.86 -4.37
CA GLU A 296 -18.74 -3.51 -5.79
C GLU A 296 -18.09 -2.15 -6.02
N HIS A 297 -18.37 -1.16 -5.16
CA HIS A 297 -17.78 0.17 -5.28
C HIS A 297 -16.30 0.15 -4.94
N ALA A 298 -15.91 -0.62 -3.90
CA ALA A 298 -14.52 -0.80 -3.53
C ALA A 298 -13.72 -1.47 -4.67
N LEU A 299 -14.24 -2.56 -5.25
CA LEU A 299 -13.61 -3.25 -6.37
C LEU A 299 -13.59 -2.37 -7.62
N ALA A 300 -14.69 -1.67 -7.93
CA ALA A 300 -14.75 -0.76 -9.08
C ALA A 300 -13.70 0.35 -8.99
N HIS A 301 -13.45 0.89 -7.78
CA HIS A 301 -12.38 1.86 -7.56
C HIS A 301 -10.99 1.26 -7.84
N GLU A 302 -10.69 0.11 -7.23
CA GLU A 302 -9.41 -0.58 -7.42
C GLU A 302 -9.12 -0.89 -8.89
N PHE A 303 -10.15 -1.27 -9.68
CA PHE A 303 -10.01 -1.61 -11.10
C PHE A 303 -10.51 -0.52 -12.06
N SER A 304 -10.61 0.74 -11.60
CA SER A 304 -11.18 1.84 -12.38
C SER A 304 -10.45 2.09 -13.71
N TYR A 305 -9.13 2.00 -13.72
CA TYR A 305 -8.32 2.09 -14.94
C TYR A 305 -8.42 0.83 -15.80
N ASP A 306 -8.37 -0.36 -15.17
CA ASP A 306 -8.48 -1.66 -15.84
C ASP A 306 -9.79 -1.76 -16.65
N SER A 307 -10.88 -1.18 -16.13
CA SER A 307 -12.18 -1.14 -16.80
C SER A 307 -12.17 -0.39 -18.15
N LYS A 308 -11.29 0.61 -18.30
CA LYS A 308 -11.03 1.35 -19.55
C LYS A 308 -9.98 0.66 -20.44
N GLY A 309 -9.46 -0.47 -19.98
CA GLY A 309 -8.30 -1.15 -20.54
C GLY A 309 -7.01 -0.37 -20.34
N GLU A 310 -6.96 0.52 -19.35
CA GLU A 310 -5.80 1.33 -19.00
C GLU A 310 -5.13 0.80 -17.74
N VAL A 311 -3.88 1.17 -17.53
CA VAL A 311 -3.14 0.93 -16.29
C VAL A 311 -2.63 2.26 -15.78
N LEU A 312 -2.85 2.54 -14.50
CA LEU A 312 -2.24 3.67 -13.79
C LEU A 312 -1.02 3.17 -13.04
N TYR A 313 0.12 3.76 -13.33
CA TYR A 313 1.30 3.74 -12.47
C TYR A 313 1.46 5.13 -11.87
N LYS A 314 1.66 5.20 -10.55
CA LYS A 314 1.88 6.45 -9.84
C LYS A 314 3.03 6.27 -8.86
N GLN A 315 3.94 7.22 -8.86
CA GLN A 315 5.02 7.27 -7.89
C GLN A 315 5.29 8.68 -7.42
N TYR A 316 5.98 8.77 -6.29
CA TYR A 316 6.55 10.02 -5.79
C TYR A 316 8.05 9.87 -5.63
N GLN A 317 8.73 11.01 -5.59
CA GLN A 317 10.11 11.11 -5.15
C GLN A 317 10.37 12.53 -4.64
N TRP A 318 10.86 12.64 -3.41
CA TRP A 318 11.38 13.90 -2.90
C TRP A 318 12.87 14.06 -3.19
N VAL A 319 13.30 15.28 -3.50
CA VAL A 319 14.70 15.68 -3.69
C VAL A 319 15.02 16.98 -2.96
N PRO A 320 16.24 17.16 -2.40
CA PRO A 320 16.63 18.30 -1.58
C PRO A 320 16.99 19.56 -2.39
N LYS A 321 16.23 19.85 -3.47
CA LYS A 321 16.51 20.94 -4.42
C LYS A 321 15.27 21.80 -4.65
N LYS A 322 15.49 23.06 -5.04
CA LYS A 322 14.41 24.01 -5.33
C LYS A 322 13.59 23.55 -6.54
N ARG A 323 12.28 23.79 -6.52
CA ARG A 323 11.36 23.36 -7.58
C ARG A 323 11.80 23.75 -8.98
N ASN A 324 12.28 24.98 -9.19
CA ASN A 324 12.75 25.44 -10.51
C ASN A 324 13.99 24.69 -11.01
N GLU A 325 14.93 24.31 -10.13
CA GLU A 325 16.12 23.52 -10.50
C GLU A 325 15.71 22.12 -10.94
N VAL A 326 14.80 21.50 -10.18
CA VAL A 326 14.27 20.16 -10.49
C VAL A 326 13.45 20.21 -11.78
N PHE A 327 12.55 21.17 -11.92
CA PHE A 327 11.76 21.34 -13.14
C PHE A 327 12.66 21.51 -14.38
N THR A 328 13.66 22.40 -14.31
CA THR A 328 14.62 22.65 -15.40
C THR A 328 15.40 21.39 -15.78
N PHE A 329 15.75 20.56 -14.80
CA PHE A 329 16.40 19.28 -15.07
C PHE A 329 15.48 18.33 -15.86
N PHE A 330 14.22 18.22 -15.47
CA PHE A 330 13.25 17.31 -16.11
C PHE A 330 12.75 17.82 -17.48
N SER A 331 12.69 19.14 -17.67
CA SER A 331 12.29 19.78 -18.93
C SER A 331 13.45 19.95 -19.93
N ASN A 332 14.60 19.33 -19.67
CA ASN A 332 15.76 19.32 -20.56
C ASN A 332 15.89 17.93 -21.21
N GLU A 333 15.77 17.89 -22.53
CA GLU A 333 15.78 16.66 -23.33
C GLU A 333 17.08 15.86 -23.18
N ARG A 334 18.21 16.54 -22.91
CA ARG A 334 19.52 15.90 -22.73
C ARG A 334 19.58 15.02 -21.48
N ASN A 335 18.74 15.30 -20.49
CA ASN A 335 18.67 14.54 -19.25
C ASN A 335 17.76 13.32 -19.37
N LEU A 336 16.89 13.24 -20.38
CA LEU A 336 15.99 12.11 -20.56
C LEU A 336 16.74 10.78 -20.78
N GLU A 337 17.86 10.83 -21.50
CA GLU A 337 18.70 9.65 -21.74
C GLU A 337 19.40 9.17 -20.46
N SER A 338 19.91 10.08 -19.62
CA SER A 338 20.67 9.72 -18.42
C SER A 338 19.80 9.10 -17.33
N ILE A 339 18.53 9.47 -17.26
CA ILE A 339 17.56 8.96 -16.27
C ILE A 339 16.79 7.73 -16.76
N THR A 340 17.12 7.19 -17.95
CA THR A 340 16.48 6.01 -18.54
C THR A 340 17.44 4.81 -18.49
N PRO A 341 16.97 3.57 -18.21
CA PRO A 341 17.84 2.40 -18.18
C PRO A 341 18.67 2.21 -19.46
N PRO A 342 20.00 1.98 -19.37
CA PRO A 342 20.85 1.75 -20.53
C PRO A 342 20.41 0.56 -21.41
N SER A 343 19.73 -0.43 -20.80
CA SER A 343 19.18 -1.60 -21.50
C SER A 343 18.15 -1.24 -22.57
N LEU A 344 17.47 -0.08 -22.44
CA LEU A 344 16.54 0.41 -23.45
C LEU A 344 17.26 1.08 -24.62
N GLY A 345 18.55 1.42 -24.52
CA GLY A 345 19.27 2.14 -25.57
C GLY A 345 18.53 3.40 -26.03
N PHE A 346 17.90 4.10 -25.09
CA PHE A 346 17.04 5.25 -25.34
C PHE A 346 17.86 6.41 -25.89
N LYS A 347 17.43 6.97 -27.02
CA LYS A 347 18.06 8.14 -27.67
C LYS A 347 17.02 9.12 -28.17
N VAL A 348 17.25 10.41 -27.93
CA VAL A 348 16.48 11.50 -28.54
C VAL A 348 17.01 11.74 -29.95
N LEU A 349 16.15 11.61 -30.96
CA LEU A 349 16.51 11.77 -32.37
C LEU A 349 16.27 13.18 -32.89
N LYS A 350 15.07 13.72 -32.62
CA LYS A 350 14.62 15.01 -33.13
C LYS A 350 13.64 15.64 -32.17
N MET A 351 13.71 16.97 -32.06
CA MET A 351 12.73 17.81 -31.38
C MET A 351 12.29 18.93 -32.33
N THR A 352 11.03 19.32 -32.28
CA THR A 352 10.50 20.40 -33.16
C THR A 352 10.75 21.81 -32.64
N THR A 353 11.23 21.94 -31.41
CA THR A 353 11.53 23.21 -30.73
C THR A 353 12.91 23.12 -30.09
N ASP A 354 13.50 24.26 -29.73
CA ASP A 354 14.82 24.29 -29.07
C ASP A 354 14.77 23.92 -27.59
N LYS A 355 13.61 24.10 -26.96
CA LYS A 355 13.31 23.71 -25.57
C LYS A 355 11.98 22.97 -25.51
N ILE A 356 11.81 22.11 -24.51
CA ILE A 356 10.52 21.47 -24.22
C ILE A 356 9.53 22.55 -23.81
N GLN A 357 8.41 22.63 -24.53
CA GLN A 357 7.29 23.54 -24.27
C GLN A 357 6.00 22.89 -24.78
N GLU A 358 4.85 23.53 -24.55
CA GLU A 358 3.58 23.01 -25.08
C GLU A 358 3.62 22.90 -26.61
N GLY A 359 3.18 21.76 -27.13
CA GLY A 359 3.18 21.46 -28.56
C GLY A 359 4.47 20.84 -29.11
N THR A 360 5.56 20.81 -28.34
CA THR A 360 6.81 20.16 -28.75
C THR A 360 6.58 18.69 -29.11
N LEU A 361 7.05 18.27 -30.29
CA LEU A 361 7.13 16.87 -30.69
C LEU A 361 8.55 16.36 -30.48
N ILE A 362 8.66 15.16 -29.91
CA ILE A 362 9.97 14.53 -29.63
C ILE A 362 9.96 13.11 -30.19
N ASP A 363 10.94 12.82 -31.04
CA ASP A 363 11.18 11.50 -31.63
C ASP A 363 12.28 10.77 -30.85
N TYR A 364 11.98 9.54 -30.44
CA TYR A 364 12.88 8.67 -29.69
C TYR A 364 13.16 7.38 -30.44
N LYS A 365 14.34 6.82 -30.18
CA LYS A 365 14.71 5.44 -30.49
C LYS A 365 14.97 4.68 -29.21
N LEU A 366 14.44 3.46 -29.10
CA LEU A 366 14.67 2.59 -27.95
C LEU A 366 14.65 1.11 -28.38
N ARG A 367 14.91 0.23 -27.43
CA ARG A 367 14.85 -1.22 -27.54
C ARG A 367 13.93 -1.78 -26.46
N ILE A 368 12.94 -2.56 -26.86
CA ILE A 368 12.03 -3.26 -25.94
C ILE A 368 12.33 -4.75 -26.05
N HIS A 369 12.82 -5.35 -24.97
CA HIS A 369 13.37 -6.71 -24.97
C HIS A 369 14.36 -6.96 -26.11
N GLY A 370 15.23 -5.98 -26.40
CA GLY A 370 16.25 -6.05 -27.45
C GLY A 370 15.76 -5.69 -28.86
N MET A 371 14.45 -5.63 -29.11
CA MET A 371 13.89 -5.27 -30.41
C MET A 371 13.84 -3.74 -30.59
N PRO A 372 14.37 -3.18 -31.69
CA PRO A 372 14.28 -1.75 -31.96
C PRO A 372 12.84 -1.26 -32.06
N ALA A 373 12.57 -0.13 -31.42
CA ALA A 373 11.29 0.58 -31.48
C ALA A 373 11.52 2.08 -31.69
N HIS A 374 10.61 2.72 -32.40
CA HIS A 374 10.53 4.17 -32.52
C HIS A 374 9.32 4.67 -31.74
N TRP A 375 9.49 5.82 -31.08
CA TRP A 375 8.44 6.40 -30.25
C TRP A 375 8.42 7.91 -30.47
N GLN A 376 7.28 8.44 -30.86
CA GLN A 376 7.02 9.87 -30.97
C GLN A 376 6.04 10.30 -29.89
N THR A 377 6.38 11.36 -29.16
CA THR A 377 5.51 11.99 -28.16
C THR A 377 5.25 13.46 -28.48
N LYS A 378 4.20 14.00 -27.87
CA LYS A 378 3.86 15.42 -27.87
C LYS A 378 3.73 15.90 -26.42
N ILE A 379 4.31 17.06 -26.12
CA ILE A 379 4.01 17.78 -24.87
C ILE A 379 2.62 18.41 -25.02
N SER A 380 1.62 17.81 -24.40
CA SER A 380 0.21 18.23 -24.55
C SER A 380 -0.18 19.36 -23.60
N LYS A 381 0.54 19.50 -22.48
CA LYS A 381 0.41 20.60 -21.52
C LYS A 381 1.77 20.92 -20.92
N PHE A 382 2.01 22.20 -20.67
CA PHE A 382 3.25 22.66 -20.04
C PHE A 382 2.97 23.88 -19.16
N THR A 383 3.22 23.76 -17.87
CA THR A 383 3.12 24.85 -16.89
C THR A 383 4.49 25.01 -16.24
N GLU A 384 5.20 26.06 -16.65
CA GLU A 384 6.58 26.35 -16.22
C GLU A 384 6.72 26.26 -14.69
N GLY A 385 7.69 25.48 -14.22
CA GLY A 385 7.97 25.27 -12.80
C GLY A 385 6.99 24.35 -12.06
N GLU A 386 5.86 23.96 -12.67
CA GLU A 386 4.79 23.24 -11.95
C GLU A 386 4.54 21.84 -12.50
N SER A 387 4.32 21.70 -13.80
CA SER A 387 3.99 20.41 -14.39
C SER A 387 4.14 20.40 -15.91
N PHE A 388 4.25 19.21 -16.48
CA PHE A 388 4.05 19.00 -17.91
C PHE A 388 3.54 17.58 -18.19
N ILE A 389 2.90 17.40 -19.35
CA ILE A 389 2.35 16.13 -19.79
C ILE A 389 2.92 15.77 -21.16
N ASP A 390 3.53 14.59 -21.26
CA ASP A 390 3.90 13.98 -22.52
C ASP A 390 2.91 12.86 -22.91
N GLU A 391 2.46 12.91 -24.17
CA GLU A 391 1.51 11.95 -24.73
C GLU A 391 2.10 11.26 -25.94
N GLN A 392 2.01 9.94 -26.00
CA GLN A 392 2.43 9.20 -27.18
C GLN A 392 1.50 9.46 -28.37
N LEU A 393 2.09 9.85 -29.49
CA LEU A 393 1.43 9.88 -30.81
C LEU A 393 1.64 8.57 -31.57
N LYS A 394 2.87 8.05 -31.55
CA LYS A 394 3.24 6.76 -32.18
C LYS A 394 4.23 6.04 -31.28
N GLY A 395 4.07 4.74 -31.08
CA GLY A 395 4.98 4.01 -30.22
C GLY A 395 4.49 2.61 -29.85
N PRO A 396 5.12 1.97 -28.86
CA PRO A 396 4.87 0.58 -28.50
C PRO A 396 3.54 0.37 -27.75
N TYR A 397 2.96 1.43 -27.20
CA TYR A 397 1.67 1.38 -26.51
C TYR A 397 0.50 1.71 -27.44
N LYS A 398 -0.72 1.37 -27.06
CA LYS A 398 -1.93 1.92 -27.69
C LYS A 398 -2.25 3.33 -27.17
N LYS A 399 -1.87 3.60 -25.92
CA LYS A 399 -1.97 4.90 -25.26
C LYS A 399 -0.84 4.99 -24.24
N TRP A 400 -0.21 6.15 -24.15
CA TRP A 400 0.71 6.49 -23.07
C TRP A 400 0.57 7.97 -22.79
N ILE A 401 0.28 8.31 -21.54
CA ILE A 401 0.23 9.66 -21.02
C ILE A 401 1.08 9.65 -19.76
N HIS A 402 2.14 10.46 -19.72
CA HIS A 402 2.99 10.63 -18.56
C HIS A 402 2.92 12.09 -18.11
N GLN A 403 2.37 12.29 -16.93
CA GLN A 403 2.30 13.58 -16.26
C GLN A 403 3.39 13.65 -15.18
N HIS A 404 4.12 14.76 -15.17
CA HIS A 404 5.12 15.10 -14.16
C HIS A 404 4.60 16.32 -13.39
N ASP A 405 4.43 16.18 -12.08
CA ASP A 405 4.07 17.29 -11.18
C ASP A 405 5.23 17.59 -10.23
N PHE A 406 5.52 18.87 -9.98
CA PHE A 406 6.59 19.34 -9.10
C PHE A 406 6.01 20.24 -8.01
N ILE A 407 6.14 19.82 -6.76
CA ILE A 407 5.49 20.46 -5.61
C ILE A 407 6.57 20.87 -4.61
N ASP A 408 6.60 22.15 -4.22
CA ASP A 408 7.50 22.62 -3.16
C ASP A 408 7.19 21.86 -1.84
N SER A 409 8.22 21.31 -1.19
CA SER A 409 8.01 20.50 0.01
C SER A 409 9.27 20.37 0.86
N LYS A 410 9.20 20.72 2.15
CA LYS A 410 10.28 20.61 3.16
C LYS A 410 11.69 20.96 2.65
N ASN A 411 11.91 22.22 2.26
CA ASN A 411 13.16 22.74 1.68
C ASN A 411 13.64 22.05 0.40
N GLY A 412 12.77 21.28 -0.25
CA GLY A 412 13.04 20.55 -1.48
C GLY A 412 11.81 20.50 -2.39
N THR A 413 11.80 19.51 -3.28
CA THR A 413 10.72 19.30 -4.26
C THR A 413 10.23 17.88 -4.19
N LEU A 414 8.91 17.72 -4.07
CA LEU A 414 8.23 16.45 -4.26
C LEU A 414 7.81 16.33 -5.73
N ILE A 415 8.40 15.36 -6.41
CA ILE A 415 8.09 14.97 -7.79
C ILE A 415 6.98 13.92 -7.73
N CYS A 416 5.93 14.06 -8.54
CA CYS A 416 4.92 13.03 -8.75
C CYS A 416 4.86 12.66 -10.23
N ASP A 417 5.18 11.41 -10.54
CA ASP A 417 4.97 10.85 -11.87
C ASP A 417 3.65 10.07 -11.89
N LYS A 418 2.78 10.37 -12.86
CA LYS A 418 1.55 9.62 -13.14
C LYS A 418 1.59 9.15 -14.59
N ILE A 419 1.63 7.85 -14.79
CA ILE A 419 1.61 7.23 -16.10
C ILE A 419 0.31 6.48 -16.28
N THR A 420 -0.47 6.89 -17.28
CA THR A 420 -1.66 6.16 -17.75
C THR A 420 -1.37 5.57 -19.11
N TYR A 421 -1.35 4.24 -19.20
CA TYR A 421 -1.02 3.55 -20.45
C TYR A 421 -2.00 2.43 -20.79
N LYS A 422 -2.05 2.06 -22.08
CA LYS A 422 -2.88 0.97 -22.61
C LYS A 422 -2.03 0.10 -23.53
N LEU A 423 -2.07 -1.21 -23.33
CA LEU A 423 -1.36 -2.14 -24.19
C LEU A 423 -2.06 -2.33 -25.55
N PRO A 424 -1.29 -2.63 -26.62
CA PRO A 424 -1.86 -3.11 -27.87
C PRO A 424 -2.67 -4.40 -27.65
N MET A 425 -3.59 -4.70 -28.57
CA MET A 425 -4.50 -5.87 -28.48
C MET A 425 -5.43 -5.90 -27.25
N GLY A 426 -5.58 -4.78 -26.52
CA GLY A 426 -6.59 -4.62 -25.47
C GLY A 426 -6.50 -5.65 -24.36
N SER A 427 -7.63 -6.29 -24.02
CA SER A 427 -7.72 -7.25 -22.91
C SER A 427 -6.84 -8.50 -23.10
N ILE A 428 -6.55 -8.89 -24.35
CA ILE A 428 -5.68 -10.02 -24.68
C ILE A 428 -4.22 -9.63 -24.40
N GLY A 429 -3.80 -8.44 -24.85
CA GLY A 429 -2.48 -7.89 -24.54
C GLY A 429 -2.25 -7.74 -23.04
N ASN A 430 -3.24 -7.26 -22.29
CA ASN A 430 -3.16 -7.17 -20.83
C ASN A 430 -3.07 -8.55 -20.14
N LEU A 431 -3.66 -9.60 -20.69
CA LEU A 431 -3.63 -10.94 -20.10
C LEU A 431 -2.29 -11.65 -20.33
N VAL A 432 -1.68 -11.46 -21.51
CA VAL A 432 -0.43 -12.13 -21.90
C VAL A 432 0.80 -11.32 -21.51
N ALA A 433 0.80 -10.02 -21.81
CA ALA A 433 1.96 -9.13 -21.63
C ALA A 433 1.80 -8.15 -20.47
N GLY A 434 0.59 -7.95 -19.93
CA GLY A 434 0.30 -6.94 -18.90
C GLY A 434 1.23 -7.01 -17.68
N TRP A 435 1.48 -8.22 -17.18
CA TRP A 435 2.38 -8.43 -16.05
C TRP A 435 3.84 -8.08 -16.39
N PHE A 436 4.32 -8.47 -17.56
CA PHE A 436 5.68 -8.15 -18.03
C PHE A 436 5.86 -6.65 -18.21
N VAL A 437 4.92 -5.98 -18.87
CA VAL A 437 5.00 -4.54 -19.11
C VAL A 437 4.89 -3.74 -17.80
N GLN A 438 4.02 -4.15 -16.87
CA GLN A 438 3.95 -3.50 -15.56
C GLN A 438 5.28 -3.64 -14.79
N ARG A 439 5.94 -4.81 -14.89
CA ARG A 439 7.26 -5.04 -14.31
C ARG A 439 8.32 -4.16 -14.99
N ASP A 440 8.29 -4.04 -16.31
CA ASP A 440 9.25 -3.19 -17.06
C ASP A 440 9.08 -1.72 -16.70
N VAL A 441 7.85 -1.20 -16.70
CA VAL A 441 7.55 0.17 -16.25
C VAL A 441 8.06 0.38 -14.82
N THR A 442 7.77 -0.53 -13.90
CA THR A 442 8.25 -0.45 -12.52
C THR A 442 9.78 -0.44 -12.45
N ASN A 443 10.47 -1.24 -13.25
CA ASN A 443 11.93 -1.28 -13.28
C ASN A 443 12.54 0.01 -13.84
N ILE A 444 11.93 0.57 -14.89
CA ILE A 444 12.35 1.86 -15.49
C ILE A 444 12.29 2.96 -14.44
N PHE A 445 11.17 3.06 -13.73
CA PHE A 445 10.97 4.12 -12.74
C PHE A 445 11.78 3.89 -11.45
N ASN A 446 12.04 2.63 -11.05
CA ASN A 446 12.99 2.33 -9.98
C ASN A 446 14.43 2.75 -10.34
N PHE A 447 14.85 2.52 -11.59
CA PHE A 447 16.15 3.00 -12.07
C PHE A 447 16.20 4.52 -12.07
N ARG A 448 15.20 5.18 -12.66
CA ARG A 448 15.06 6.64 -12.67
C ARG A 448 15.15 7.22 -11.26
N LYS A 449 14.44 6.62 -10.30
CA LYS A 449 14.48 7.02 -8.89
C LYS A 449 15.90 6.96 -8.30
N LYS A 450 16.62 5.86 -8.57
CA LYS A 450 18.01 5.71 -8.12
C LYS A 450 18.91 6.78 -8.72
N VAL A 451 18.85 6.98 -10.04
CA VAL A 451 19.67 7.98 -10.75
C VAL A 451 19.38 9.40 -10.25
N ILE A 452 18.10 9.79 -10.12
CA ILE A 452 17.73 11.11 -9.63
C ILE A 452 18.29 11.37 -8.24
N ARG A 453 18.26 10.36 -7.35
CA ARG A 453 18.84 10.46 -6.00
C ARG A 453 20.37 10.57 -6.02
N ASP A 454 21.03 10.04 -7.04
CA ASP A 454 22.48 10.14 -7.17
C ASP A 454 22.89 11.49 -7.82
N ILE A 455 21.97 12.15 -8.55
CA ILE A 455 22.17 13.47 -9.18
C ILE A 455 21.95 14.63 -8.19
N PHE A 456 20.95 14.52 -7.31
CA PHE A 456 20.54 15.55 -6.35
C PHE A 456 20.83 15.13 -4.92
#